data_AF-A0A087USX4-F1
#
_entry.id   AF-A0A087USX4-F1
#
_cell.length_a   1.000
_cell.length_b   1.000
_cell.length_c   1.000
_cell.angle_alpha   90.00
_cell.angle_beta   90.00
_cell.angle_gamma   90.00
#
_symmetry.space_group_name_H-M   'P 1'
#
loop_
_entity.id
_entity.type
_entity.pdbx_description
1 polymer ?
#
loop_
_entity_poly.entity_id
_entity_poly.type
_entity_poly.pdbx_seq_one_letter_code
_entity_poly.pdbx_strand_id
1 'polypeptide(L)'
;MWSFWEIQMENSVFGDRLVFHGKKYNGRDYREEREAVCSNAKYSFFFLTRVYDEYVEKVLGKVTENSSPDVIVVNSCLWDLTRWGPKGVEQFKINLKTLMKKFQSLVPDSLVIWLTTPPISSEMKGGFL
;
A
#
# COMPACT_ATOMS: atom_id res chain seq x y z
N MET A 1 4.75 -8.63 24.92
CA MET A 1 3.59 -8.58 24.00
C MET A 1 3.61 -7.21 23.39
N TRP A 2 4.17 -7.07 22.19
CA TRP A 2 4.35 -5.78 21.53
C TRP A 2 2.99 -5.27 21.08
N SER A 3 2.60 -4.08 21.54
CA SER A 3 1.39 -3.45 21.05
C SER A 3 1.68 -2.94 19.63
N PHE A 4 0.91 -3.38 18.64
CA PHE A 4 1.03 -2.93 17.25
C PHE A 4 0.85 -1.40 17.09
N TRP A 5 0.43 -0.73 18.19
CA TRP A 5 0.08 0.68 18.27
C TRP A 5 1.27 1.61 18.54
N GLU A 6 2.38 1.10 19.09
CA GLU A 6 3.55 1.92 19.46
C GLU A 6 4.56 2.10 18.32
N ILE A 7 4.41 1.34 17.24
CA ILE A 7 5.44 1.14 16.20
C ILE A 7 5.32 2.17 15.03
N GLN A 8 4.34 3.08 15.11
CA GLN A 8 4.01 3.98 14.01
C GLN A 8 5.03 5.10 13.82
N MET A 9 5.54 5.26 12.59
CA MET A 9 6.58 6.25 12.22
C MET A 9 7.91 6.10 12.97
N GLU A 10 8.17 4.95 13.60
CA GLU A 10 9.51 4.65 14.06
C GLU A 10 10.47 4.64 12.87
N ASN A 11 11.67 5.18 13.05
CA ASN A 11 12.68 5.23 12.00
C ASN A 11 13.03 3.83 11.45
N SER A 12 12.84 2.78 12.26
CA SER A 12 13.04 1.38 11.91
C SER A 12 12.11 0.49 12.71
N VAL A 13 11.55 -0.52 12.05
CA VAL A 13 10.63 -1.52 12.56
C VAL A 13 11.02 -2.86 11.93
N PHE A 14 11.29 -3.89 12.75
CA PHE A 14 11.72 -5.20 12.26
C PHE A 14 12.90 -5.14 11.24
N GLY A 15 13.78 -4.15 11.36
CA GLY A 15 14.95 -3.98 10.49
C GLY A 15 14.67 -3.25 9.17
N ASP A 16 13.48 -2.68 8.99
CA ASP A 16 13.22 -1.77 7.88
C ASP A 16 13.74 -0.35 8.17
N ARG A 17 13.54 0.56 7.22
CA ARG A 17 13.82 1.99 7.34
C ARG A 17 12.63 2.79 6.83
N LEU A 18 12.22 3.79 7.60
CA LEU A 18 11.26 4.79 7.16
C LEU A 18 11.92 5.75 6.14
N VAL A 19 11.38 5.79 4.92
CA VAL A 19 11.85 6.67 3.83
C VAL A 19 11.04 7.96 3.80
N PHE A 20 9.73 7.85 3.97
CA PHE A 20 8.82 8.99 3.95
C PHE A 20 7.60 8.72 4.83
N HIS A 21 7.08 9.76 5.48
CA HIS A 21 5.75 9.72 6.09
C HIS A 21 5.02 11.06 5.90
N GLY A 22 3.70 10.97 5.69
CA GLY A 22 2.80 12.12 5.68
C GLY A 22 2.55 12.67 7.08
N LYS A 23 1.83 13.80 7.16
CA LYS A 23 1.35 14.34 8.44
C LYS A 23 0.21 13.47 8.98
N LYS A 24 0.17 13.26 10.30
CA LYS A 24 -0.92 12.53 10.99
C LYS A 24 -2.15 13.42 11.15
N TYR A 25 -3.11 13.27 10.24
CA TYR A 25 -4.48 13.74 10.44
C TYR A 25 -5.43 12.77 9.74
N ASN A 26 -6.71 12.76 10.17
CA ASN A 26 -7.80 11.88 9.72
C ASN A 26 -8.22 12.07 8.24
N GLY A 27 -7.32 12.60 7.43
CA GLY A 27 -7.45 12.84 6.00
C GLY A 27 -7.41 11.55 5.18
N ARG A 28 -7.17 11.72 3.88
CA ARG A 28 -7.22 10.61 2.91
C ARG A 28 -5.96 10.54 2.04
N ASP A 29 -4.97 11.33 2.41
CA ASP A 29 -3.75 11.62 1.68
C ASP A 29 -2.50 11.31 2.52
N TYR A 30 -2.68 10.58 3.63
CA TYR A 30 -1.56 9.98 4.33
C TYR A 30 -0.81 9.02 3.41
N ARG A 31 0.50 9.05 3.54
CA ARG A 31 1.45 8.24 2.78
C ARG A 31 2.54 7.79 3.73
N GLU A 32 3.02 6.58 3.52
CA GLU A 32 4.16 6.05 4.24
C GLU A 32 4.95 5.19 3.27
N GLU A 33 6.25 5.44 3.16
CA GLU A 33 7.15 4.70 2.31
C GLU A 33 8.25 4.11 3.19
N ARG A 34 8.47 2.80 3.10
CA ARG A 34 9.47 2.07 3.87
C ARG A 34 10.27 1.15 2.97
N GLU A 35 11.52 0.93 3.34
CA GLU A 35 12.42 0.03 2.62
C GLU A 35 13.14 -0.89 3.59
N ALA A 36 13.35 -2.13 3.18
CA ALA A 36 14.19 -3.07 3.91
C ALA A 36 15.08 -3.85 2.94
N VAL A 37 16.26 -4.23 3.40
CA VAL A 37 17.14 -5.16 2.71
C VAL A 37 17.42 -6.31 3.65
N CYS A 38 17.06 -7.53 3.25
CA CYS A 38 17.32 -8.73 4.03
C CYS A 38 17.96 -9.78 3.14
N SER A 39 19.20 -10.15 3.46
CA SER A 39 20.01 -11.07 2.66
C SER A 39 20.09 -10.63 1.20
N ASN A 40 19.42 -11.35 0.28
CA ASN A 40 19.41 -11.07 -1.16
C ASN A 40 18.07 -10.48 -1.64
N ALA A 41 17.17 -10.11 -0.73
CA ALA A 41 15.86 -9.54 -1.06
C ALA A 41 15.78 -8.07 -0.65
N LYS A 42 15.16 -7.26 -1.52
CA LYS A 42 14.81 -5.88 -1.25
C LYS A 42 13.29 -5.78 -1.13
N TYR A 43 12.85 -5.01 -0.16
CA TYR A 43 11.44 -4.77 0.10
C TYR A 43 11.17 -3.28 0.03
N SER A 44 10.13 -2.92 -0.69
CA SER A 44 9.59 -1.55 -0.71
C SER A 44 8.12 -1.63 -0.32
N PHE A 45 7.76 -0.89 0.71
CA PHE A 45 6.40 -0.80 1.22
C PHE A 45 5.86 0.61 0.97
N PHE A 46 4.64 0.67 0.45
CA PHE A 46 3.92 1.91 0.19
C PHE A 46 2.54 1.80 0.80
N PHE A 47 2.23 2.68 1.75
CA PHE A 47 0.88 2.79 2.30
C PHE A 47 -0.03 3.53 1.31
N LEU A 48 -1.11 2.88 0.89
CA LEU A 48 -2.05 3.40 -0.09
C LEU A 48 -3.42 3.62 0.55
N THR A 49 -4.07 4.74 0.22
CA THR A 49 -5.47 5.03 0.62
C THR A 49 -6.48 4.73 -0.48
N ARG A 50 -5.99 4.39 -1.67
CA ARG A 50 -6.75 3.94 -2.85
C ARG A 50 -5.96 2.89 -3.61
N VAL A 51 -6.69 2.00 -4.28
CA VAL A 51 -6.14 0.98 -5.18
C VAL A 51 -5.45 1.60 -6.39
N TYR A 52 -5.91 2.77 -6.83
CA TYR A 52 -5.29 3.53 -7.90
C TYR A 52 -5.63 5.01 -7.79
N ASP A 53 -4.60 5.84 -7.91
CA ASP A 53 -4.65 7.29 -8.04
C ASP A 53 -3.31 7.80 -8.60
N GLU A 54 -3.13 9.12 -8.66
CA GLU A 54 -1.89 9.75 -9.12
C GLU A 54 -0.67 9.37 -8.25
N TYR A 55 -0.87 9.06 -6.97
CA TYR A 55 0.22 8.62 -6.11
C TYR A 55 0.66 7.20 -6.46
N VAL A 56 -0.28 6.29 -6.69
CA VAL A 56 0.02 4.93 -7.16
C VAL A 56 0.78 4.97 -8.50
N GLU A 57 0.44 5.87 -9.42
CA GLU A 57 1.22 6.05 -10.65
C GLU A 57 2.69 6.43 -10.39
N LYS A 58 2.93 7.35 -9.45
CA LYS A 58 4.29 7.73 -9.04
C LYS A 58 5.03 6.57 -8.38
N VAL A 59 4.34 5.80 -7.55
CA VAL A 59 4.91 4.60 -6.92
C VAL A 59 5.32 3.59 -7.98
N LEU A 60 4.45 3.28 -8.95
CA LEU A 60 4.76 2.37 -10.05
C LEU A 60 5.97 2.84 -10.85
N GLY A 61 6.09 4.15 -11.12
CA GLY A 61 7.29 4.73 -11.73
C GLY A 61 8.55 4.48 -10.90
N LYS A 62 8.52 4.82 -9.61
CA LYS A 62 9.66 4.61 -8.69
C LYS A 62 10.12 3.15 -8.65
N VAL A 63 9.19 2.20 -8.57
CA VAL A 63 9.53 0.76 -8.44
C VAL A 63 9.95 0.14 -9.76
N THR A 64 9.69 0.77 -10.91
CA THR A 64 10.08 0.23 -12.22
C THR A 64 11.32 0.89 -12.81
N GLU A 65 11.70 2.08 -12.33
CA GLU A 65 12.86 2.83 -12.81
C GLU A 65 14.19 2.12 -12.53
N ASN A 66 14.36 1.49 -11.37
CA ASN A 66 15.63 0.89 -10.96
C ASN A 66 15.72 -0.62 -11.24
N SER A 67 14.62 -1.35 -11.04
CA SER A 67 14.53 -2.79 -11.28
C SER A 67 13.08 -3.23 -11.17
N SER A 68 12.55 -3.97 -12.14
CA SER A 68 11.21 -4.54 -12.02
C SER A 68 11.11 -5.46 -10.80
N PRO A 69 10.09 -5.34 -9.94
CA PRO A 69 9.91 -6.22 -8.80
C PRO A 69 9.60 -7.65 -9.26
N ASP A 70 10.11 -8.67 -8.57
CA ASP A 70 9.73 -10.07 -8.87
C ASP A 70 8.32 -10.40 -8.34
N VAL A 71 7.94 -9.78 -7.22
CA VAL A 71 6.68 -10.01 -6.51
C VAL A 71 6.06 -8.69 -6.11
N ILE A 72 4.77 -8.53 -6.38
CA ILE A 72 3.95 -7.41 -5.92
C ILE A 72 2.84 -7.95 -5.04
N VAL A 73 2.78 -7.47 -3.81
CA VAL A 73 1.68 -7.76 -2.89
C VAL A 73 0.81 -6.52 -2.76
N VAL A 74 -0.46 -6.64 -3.13
CA VAL A 74 -1.44 -5.56 -3.00
C VAL A 74 -2.44 -5.94 -1.92
N ASN A 75 -2.64 -5.05 -0.96
CA ASN A 75 -3.68 -5.17 0.05
C ASN A 75 -4.68 -4.02 -0.09
N SER A 76 -5.79 -4.26 -0.78
CA SER A 76 -6.82 -3.25 -1.00
C SER A 76 -8.17 -3.94 -1.28
N CYS A 77 -9.22 -3.44 -0.62
CA CYS A 77 -10.63 -3.66 -0.95
C CYS A 77 -11.52 -2.82 -0.01
N LEU A 78 -11.61 -3.22 1.27
CA LEU A 78 -12.64 -2.71 2.17
C LEU A 78 -12.58 -1.18 2.37
N TRP A 79 -11.37 -0.63 2.52
CA TRP A 79 -11.17 0.81 2.70
C TRP A 79 -11.54 1.62 1.46
N ASP A 80 -11.14 1.15 0.27
CA ASP A 80 -11.49 1.74 -1.02
C ASP A 80 -13.01 1.81 -1.26
N LEU A 81 -13.73 0.76 -0.88
CA LEU A 81 -15.17 0.68 -1.09
C LEU A 81 -15.95 1.63 -0.18
N THR A 82 -15.47 1.83 1.06
CA THR A 82 -16.25 2.47 2.14
C THR A 82 -15.89 3.93 2.40
N ARG A 83 -14.66 4.37 2.09
CA ARG A 83 -14.16 5.70 2.49
C ARG A 83 -14.39 6.80 1.44
N TRP A 84 -14.77 6.46 0.21
CA TRP A 84 -14.81 7.37 -0.93
C TRP A 84 -16.21 7.79 -1.39
N GLY A 85 -17.19 7.68 -0.49
CA GLY A 85 -18.56 8.14 -0.71
C GLY A 85 -19.41 7.15 -1.52
N PRO A 86 -20.60 7.56 -1.99
CA PRO A 86 -21.61 6.64 -2.53
C PRO A 86 -21.19 5.92 -3.82
N LYS A 87 -20.20 6.46 -4.55
CA LYS A 87 -19.64 5.84 -5.76
C LYS A 87 -18.38 5.01 -5.52
N GLY A 88 -18.01 4.74 -4.26
CA GLY A 88 -16.76 4.04 -3.91
C GLY A 88 -16.60 2.70 -4.63
N VAL A 89 -17.68 1.91 -4.71
CA VAL A 89 -17.69 0.62 -5.42
C VAL A 89 -17.44 0.76 -6.93
N GLU A 90 -18.11 1.72 -7.57
CA GLU A 90 -17.97 1.98 -9.01
C GLU A 90 -16.55 2.45 -9.32
N GLN A 91 -16.04 3.41 -8.54
CA GLN A 91 -14.70 3.96 -8.71
C GLN A 91 -13.62 2.90 -8.46
N PHE A 92 -13.79 2.05 -7.44
CA PHE A 92 -12.87 0.95 -7.16
C PHE A 92 -12.77 -0.01 -8.35
N LYS A 93 -13.90 -0.39 -8.98
CA LYS A 93 -13.89 -1.25 -10.17
C LYS A 93 -13.13 -0.63 -11.35
N ILE A 94 -13.30 0.68 -11.57
CA ILE A 94 -12.58 1.40 -12.62
C ILE A 94 -11.08 1.43 -12.31
N ASN A 95 -10.74 1.83 -11.09
CA ASN A 95 -9.36 1.95 -10.62
C ASN A 95 -8.61 0.61 -10.64
N LEU A 96 -9.26 -0.47 -10.23
CA LEU A 96 -8.71 -1.82 -10.27
C LEU A 96 -8.37 -2.23 -11.70
N LYS A 97 -9.26 -1.99 -12.66
CA LYS A 97 -8.99 -2.28 -14.08
C LYS A 97 -7.80 -1.47 -14.60
N THR A 98 -7.69 -0.20 -14.19
CA THR A 98 -6.56 0.65 -14.56
C THR A 98 -5.25 0.11 -13.99
N LEU A 99 -5.22 -0.24 -12.70
CA LEU A 99 -4.04 -0.83 -12.05
C LEU A 99 -3.60 -2.12 -12.76
N MET A 100 -4.53 -3.02 -13.04
CA MET A 100 -4.21 -4.29 -13.72
C MET A 100 -3.61 -4.07 -15.11
N LYS A 101 -4.11 -3.09 -15.88
CA LYS A 101 -3.50 -2.70 -17.16
C LYS A 101 -2.09 -2.15 -16.99
N LYS A 102 -1.86 -1.34 -15.95
CA LYS A 102 -0.51 -0.84 -15.63
C LYS A 102 0.45 -1.96 -15.24
N PHE A 103 0.00 -2.93 -14.45
CA PHE A 103 0.82 -4.10 -14.13
C PHE A 103 1.21 -4.88 -15.38
N GLN A 104 0.24 -5.17 -16.26
CA GLN A 104 0.52 -5.84 -17.53
C GLN A 104 1.53 -5.09 -18.41
N SER A 105 1.55 -3.76 -18.38
CA SER A 105 2.48 -2.96 -19.19
C SER A 105 3.86 -2.74 -18.56
N LEU A 106 3.90 -2.55 -17.24
CA LEU A 106 5.11 -2.07 -16.54
C LEU A 106 5.90 -3.20 -15.87
N VAL A 107 5.20 -4.25 -15.46
CA VAL A 107 5.73 -5.35 -14.64
C VAL A 107 5.13 -6.69 -15.11
N PRO A 108 5.26 -7.02 -16.42
CA PRO A 108 4.57 -8.18 -17.01
C PRO A 108 5.02 -9.52 -16.42
N ASP A 109 6.26 -9.60 -15.95
CA ASP A 109 6.88 -10.83 -15.45
C ASP A 109 6.73 -10.99 -13.92
N SER A 110 6.11 -10.02 -13.24
CA SER A 110 5.97 -10.04 -11.79
C SER A 110 4.81 -10.91 -11.32
N LEU A 111 5.01 -11.64 -10.22
CA LEU A 111 3.94 -12.33 -9.52
C LEU A 111 3.11 -11.33 -8.70
N VAL A 112 1.84 -11.16 -9.05
CA VAL A 112 0.91 -10.30 -8.30
C VAL A 112 0.08 -11.14 -7.32
N ILE A 113 0.20 -10.83 -6.03
CA ILE A 113 -0.58 -11.45 -4.94
C ILE A 113 -1.58 -10.41 -4.42
N TRP A 114 -2.87 -10.75 -4.47
CA TRP A 114 -3.94 -9.87 -4.01
C TRP A 114 -4.49 -10.31 -2.65
N LEU A 115 -4.44 -9.40 -1.68
CA LEU A 115 -5.02 -9.58 -0.35
C LEU A 115 -6.24 -8.66 -0.22
N THR A 116 -7.40 -9.21 0.11
CA THR A 116 -8.67 -8.46 0.17
C THR A 116 -8.85 -7.72 1.49
N THR A 117 -8.31 -8.26 2.58
CA THR A 117 -8.18 -7.60 3.88
C THR A 117 -7.28 -8.47 4.76
N PRO A 118 -6.39 -7.91 5.59
CA PRO A 118 -5.81 -8.70 6.67
C PRO A 118 -6.92 -9.09 7.67
N PRO A 119 -6.73 -10.13 8.49
CA PRO A 119 -7.70 -10.49 9.53
C PRO A 119 -8.08 -9.25 10.34
N ILE A 120 -9.37 -8.92 10.36
CA ILE A 120 -9.87 -7.79 11.15
C ILE A 120 -9.77 -8.21 12.62
N SER A 121 -9.15 -7.36 13.45
CA SER A 121 -9.06 -7.57 14.90
C SER A 121 -10.46 -7.76 15.50
N SER A 122 -10.59 -8.69 16.44
CA SER A 122 -11.83 -8.90 17.22
C SER A 122 -12.22 -7.65 18.01
N GLU A 123 -11.23 -6.81 18.36
CA GLU A 123 -11.45 -5.47 18.89
C GLU A 123 -11.11 -4.45 17.81
N MET A 124 -12.14 -3.96 17.12
CA MET A 124 -12.03 -2.83 16.21
C MET A 124 -12.10 -1.53 17.02
N LYS A 125 -10.97 -1.07 17.55
CA LYS A 125 -10.82 0.37 17.79
C LYS A 125 -10.60 1.00 16.41
N GLY A 126 -11.31 2.09 16.12
CA GLY A 126 -11.26 2.73 14.80
C GLY A 126 -9.83 2.80 14.27
N GLY A 127 -9.61 2.19 13.10
CA GLY A 127 -8.30 2.17 12.44
C GLY A 127 -7.85 3.59 12.13
N PHE A 128 -6.66 3.90 12.65
CA PHE A 128 -5.96 5.18 12.56
C PHE A 128 -5.94 5.78 11.14
N LEU A 129 -6.57 6.94 11.01
CA LEU A 129 -5.86 8.23 10.92
C LEU A 129 -6.46 9.18 11.94
#